data_AF-S8CRS4-F1
#
_entry.id   AF-S8CRS4-F1
#
_cell.length_a   1.000
_cell.length_b   1.000
_cell.length_c   1.000
_cell.angle_alpha   90.00
_cell.angle_beta   90.00
_cell.angle_gamma   90.00
#
_symmetry.space_group_name_H-M   'P 1'
#
loop_
_entity.id
_entity.type
_entity.pdbx_description
1 polymer ?
#
loop_
_entity_poly.entity_id
_entity_poly.type
_entity_poly.pdbx_seq_one_letter_code
_entity_poly.pdbx_strand_id
1 'polypeptide(L)'
;SIEEVMELVSRKSLDSFGQRSSQYRGVTRHRWTGRFEAHLWDNSCVKPGQTRKGKQGGYDDEERAAKSYDLAALKYWGPTTHINFPLSTYEKELQEMKNMSRQEFVAHLRRKSSGFSRGASAYRGVTRHHQHGRWQARIGRVAGNKDLYLGTFSTQEEAAEAYDIAAIKFRGASAITNFDISRYDVKKICSSSEVTGPELAK
;
A
#
# COMPACT_ATOMS: atom_id res chain seq x y z
N SER A 1 1.58 -23.40 -53.31
CA SER A 1 2.15 -22.05 -53.36
C SER A 1 2.13 -21.47 -51.97
N ILE A 2 3.23 -20.79 -51.63
CA ILE A 2 3.52 -20.16 -50.35
C ILE A 2 2.84 -18.79 -50.39
N GLU A 3 1.73 -18.63 -49.67
CA GLU A 3 0.94 -17.40 -49.45
C GLU A 3 -0.29 -17.87 -48.66
N GLU A 4 -0.65 -17.48 -47.44
CA GLU A 4 -0.38 -16.30 -46.63
C GLU A 4 -0.36 -16.71 -45.15
N VAL A 5 0.75 -16.47 -44.48
CA VAL A 5 0.80 -16.35 -43.02
C VAL A 5 0.74 -14.85 -42.72
N MET A 6 -0.45 -14.33 -42.42
CA MET A 6 -0.62 -12.96 -41.93
C MET A 6 -1.43 -12.97 -40.63
N GLU A 7 -0.67 -13.11 -39.54
CA GLU A 7 -0.72 -12.26 -38.36
C GLU A 7 -2.07 -11.54 -38.10
N LEU A 8 -2.97 -12.21 -37.37
CA LEU A 8 -4.12 -11.57 -36.72
C LEU A 8 -3.64 -10.73 -35.54
N VAL A 9 -3.05 -9.58 -35.85
CA VAL A 9 -2.90 -8.48 -34.89
C VAL A 9 -4.31 -7.96 -34.59
N SER A 10 -4.86 -8.39 -33.45
CA SER A 10 -6.10 -7.86 -32.90
C SER A 10 -5.99 -6.34 -32.80
N ARG A 11 -6.69 -5.65 -33.71
CA ARG A 11 -6.82 -4.19 -33.74
C ARG A 11 -7.48 -3.75 -32.43
N LYS A 12 -6.72 -3.06 -31.58
CA LYS A 12 -7.23 -2.39 -30.38
C LYS A 12 -8.33 -1.41 -30.79
N SER A 13 -9.53 -1.58 -30.24
CA SER A 13 -10.64 -0.66 -30.40
C SER A 13 -10.28 0.71 -29.80
N LEU A 14 -10.30 1.73 -30.66
CA LEU A 14 -10.27 3.15 -30.31
C LEU A 14 -11.63 3.55 -29.72
N ASP A 15 -11.98 3.04 -28.54
CA ASP A 15 -13.10 3.57 -27.77
C ASP A 15 -12.99 3.20 -26.28
N SER A 16 -12.40 4.07 -25.47
CA SER A 16 -12.39 3.89 -24.00
C SER A 16 -12.17 5.17 -23.21
N PHE A 17 -12.51 6.35 -23.76
CA PHE A 17 -12.68 7.54 -22.94
C PHE A 17 -14.05 7.48 -22.24
N GLY A 18 -14.11 6.75 -21.12
CA GLY A 18 -15.29 6.72 -20.25
C GLY A 18 -15.66 5.35 -19.69
N GLN A 19 -15.13 4.25 -20.23
CA GLN A 19 -15.33 2.94 -19.64
C GLN A 19 -14.51 2.80 -18.36
N ARG A 20 -15.20 2.46 -17.25
CA ARG A 20 -14.55 2.17 -15.99
C ARG A 20 -13.59 0.99 -16.22
N SER A 21 -12.33 1.14 -15.81
CA SER A 21 -11.32 0.07 -15.92
C SER A 21 -11.60 -1.15 -15.02
N SER A 22 -12.68 -1.10 -14.25
CA SER A 22 -13.17 -2.12 -13.33
C SER A 22 -14.69 -2.05 -13.28
N GLN A 23 -15.34 -3.20 -13.12
CA GLN A 23 -16.79 -3.26 -12.87
C GLN A 23 -17.17 -2.73 -11.48
N TYR A 24 -16.25 -2.84 -10.51
CA TYR A 24 -16.51 -2.49 -9.12
C TYR A 24 -16.27 -1.01 -8.83
N ARG A 25 -17.13 -0.45 -7.97
CA ARG A 25 -17.00 0.92 -7.46
C ARG A 25 -15.71 1.06 -6.66
N GLY A 26 -15.02 2.17 -6.89
CA GLY A 26 -13.79 2.52 -6.17
C GLY A 26 -12.56 1.73 -6.62
N VAL A 27 -12.66 0.87 -7.64
CA VAL A 27 -11.53 0.08 -8.14
C VAL A 27 -11.05 0.61 -9.48
N THR A 28 -9.73 0.61 -9.69
CA THR A 28 -9.11 0.99 -10.96
C THR A 28 -7.98 0.03 -11.32
N ARG A 29 -7.90 -0.40 -12.58
CA ARG A 29 -6.81 -1.26 -13.05
C ARG A 29 -5.64 -0.41 -13.53
N HIS A 30 -4.47 -0.59 -12.92
CA HIS A 30 -3.25 0.09 -13.32
C HIS A 30 -2.74 -0.46 -14.67
N ARG A 31 -2.67 0.42 -15.66
CA ARG A 31 -2.44 0.05 -17.07
C ARG A 31 -1.17 -0.77 -17.31
N TRP A 32 -0.07 -0.43 -16.62
CA TRP A 32 1.24 -1.03 -16.90
C TRP A 32 1.55 -2.27 -16.08
N THR A 33 1.03 -2.34 -14.86
CA THR A 33 1.30 -3.47 -13.94
C THR A 33 0.16 -4.47 -13.90
N GLY A 34 -1.00 -4.14 -14.48
CA GLY A 34 -2.22 -4.95 -14.44
C GLY A 34 -2.92 -5.02 -13.08
N ARG A 35 -2.30 -4.47 -12.01
CA ARG A 35 -2.81 -4.52 -10.63
C ARG A 35 -4.03 -3.63 -10.44
N PHE A 36 -4.89 -4.02 -9.52
CA PHE A 36 -6.08 -3.27 -9.13
C PHE A 36 -5.76 -2.36 -7.95
N GLU A 37 -6.31 -1.15 -7.96
CA GLU A 37 -6.14 -0.15 -6.91
C GLU A 37 -7.49 0.19 -6.31
N ALA A 38 -7.60 0.09 -4.98
CA ALA A 38 -8.78 0.50 -4.23
C ALA A 38 -8.64 1.97 -3.82
N HIS A 39 -9.63 2.79 -4.17
CA HIS A 39 -9.64 4.22 -3.94
C HIS A 39 -10.83 4.62 -3.07
N LEU A 40 -10.55 5.16 -1.89
CA LEU A 40 -11.56 5.81 -1.06
C LEU A 40 -11.52 7.32 -1.34
N TRP A 41 -12.65 7.85 -1.79
CA TRP A 41 -12.83 9.25 -2.10
C TRP A 41 -13.24 10.00 -0.84
N ASP A 42 -12.26 10.45 -0.06
CA ASP A 42 -12.57 11.30 1.07
C ASP A 42 -12.39 12.77 0.67
N ASN A 43 -13.52 13.46 0.42
CA ASN A 43 -13.53 14.90 0.13
C ASN A 43 -13.06 15.74 1.34
N SER A 44 -12.98 15.17 2.55
CA SER A 44 -12.42 15.84 3.73
C SER A 44 -10.89 15.73 3.84
N CYS A 45 -10.25 14.89 3.00
CA CYS A 45 -8.80 14.67 2.98
C CYS A 45 -8.09 15.33 1.79
N VAL A 46 -8.61 16.44 1.26
CA VAL A 46 -7.88 17.24 0.25
C VAL A 46 -6.72 17.94 0.95
N LYS A 47 -5.49 17.46 0.72
CA LYS A 47 -4.30 18.25 1.06
C LYS A 47 -4.22 19.45 0.10
N PRO A 48 -4.02 20.69 0.56
CA PRO A 48 -3.83 21.83 -0.33
C PRO A 48 -2.72 21.53 -1.33
N GLY A 49 -3.03 21.61 -2.63
CA GLY A 49 -2.07 21.33 -3.71
C GLY A 49 -1.97 19.86 -4.17
N GLN A 50 -2.69 18.90 -3.56
CA GLN A 50 -2.80 17.54 -4.10
C GLN A 50 -4.18 17.29 -4.73
N THR A 51 -4.21 17.12 -6.04
CA THR A 51 -5.38 16.61 -6.79
C THR A 51 -5.54 15.08 -6.69
N ARG A 52 -4.67 14.40 -5.95
CA ARG A 52 -4.58 12.94 -6.00
C ARG A 52 -5.60 12.25 -5.11
N LYS A 53 -6.41 11.44 -5.80
CA LYS A 53 -7.34 10.41 -5.32
C LYS A 53 -6.69 9.59 -4.19
N GLY A 54 -7.37 9.47 -3.05
CA GLY A 54 -6.92 8.60 -1.97
C GLY A 54 -6.71 7.18 -2.48
N LYS A 55 -5.54 6.58 -2.20
CA LYS A 55 -5.23 5.18 -2.56
C LYS A 55 -5.13 4.37 -1.27
N GLN A 56 -5.96 3.35 -1.14
CA GLN A 56 -6.01 2.49 0.04
C GLN A 56 -5.23 1.18 -0.11
N GLY A 57 -4.92 0.75 -1.34
CA GLY A 57 -4.08 -0.42 -1.55
C GLY A 57 -3.91 -0.76 -3.02
N GLY A 58 -2.92 -1.61 -3.31
CA GLY A 58 -2.78 -2.29 -4.59
C GLY A 58 -2.98 -3.78 -4.41
N TYR A 59 -3.75 -4.41 -5.29
CA TYR A 59 -4.18 -5.80 -5.21
C TYR A 59 -3.89 -6.48 -6.55
N ASP A 60 -3.53 -7.76 -6.50
CA ASP A 60 -3.38 -8.57 -7.72
C ASP A 60 -4.74 -9.06 -8.25
N ASP A 61 -5.78 -8.97 -7.42
CA ASP A 61 -7.14 -9.42 -7.69
C ASP A 61 -8.14 -8.26 -7.58
N GLU A 62 -9.08 -8.21 -8.53
CA GLU A 62 -10.06 -7.14 -8.64
C GLU A 62 -11.10 -7.18 -7.51
N GLU A 63 -11.59 -8.37 -7.17
CA GLU A 63 -12.58 -8.59 -6.13
C GLU A 63 -12.01 -8.21 -4.75
N ARG A 64 -10.74 -8.55 -4.49
CA ARG A 64 -10.02 -8.13 -3.28
C ARG A 64 -9.90 -6.61 -3.18
N ALA A 65 -9.64 -5.93 -4.29
CA ALA A 65 -9.62 -4.46 -4.31
C ALA A 65 -11.01 -3.89 -3.98
N ALA A 66 -12.06 -4.48 -4.56
CA ALA A 66 -13.45 -4.06 -4.34
C ALA A 66 -13.90 -4.30 -2.88
N LYS A 67 -13.55 -5.45 -2.29
CA LYS A 67 -13.79 -5.73 -0.87
C LYS A 67 -13.05 -4.75 0.03
N SER A 68 -11.80 -4.44 -0.28
CA SER A 68 -11.07 -3.42 0.48
C SER A 68 -11.69 -2.03 0.36
N TYR A 69 -12.27 -1.68 -0.79
CA TYR A 69 -13.01 -0.44 -0.96
C TYR A 69 -14.26 -0.43 -0.08
N ASP A 70 -15.07 -1.49 -0.12
CA ASP A 70 -16.30 -1.61 0.66
C ASP A 70 -16.02 -1.50 2.17
N LEU A 71 -15.01 -2.21 2.66
CA LEU A 71 -14.61 -2.15 4.06
C LEU A 71 -14.19 -0.73 4.48
N ALA A 72 -13.42 -0.04 3.63
CA ALA A 72 -13.04 1.34 3.88
C ALA A 72 -14.27 2.27 3.86
N ALA A 73 -15.18 2.08 2.91
CA ALA A 73 -16.43 2.84 2.78
C ALA A 73 -17.32 2.65 4.02
N LEU A 74 -17.52 1.41 4.47
CA LEU A 74 -18.28 1.06 5.67
C LEU A 74 -17.69 1.73 6.92
N LYS A 75 -16.36 1.73 7.05
CA LYS A 75 -15.70 2.34 8.19
C LYS A 75 -15.82 3.87 8.22
N TYR A 76 -15.84 4.52 7.05
CA TYR A 76 -15.89 5.98 6.94
C TYR A 76 -17.31 6.53 6.94
N TRP A 77 -18.21 5.92 6.18
CA TRP A 77 -19.56 6.42 5.91
C TRP A 77 -20.65 5.63 6.62
N GLY A 78 -20.33 4.47 7.22
CA GLY A 78 -21.28 3.66 7.98
C GLY A 78 -21.97 2.57 7.15
N PRO A 79 -22.83 1.76 7.80
CA PRO A 79 -23.41 0.54 7.21
C PRO A 79 -24.43 0.80 6.09
N THR A 80 -24.94 2.02 5.98
CA THR A 80 -25.91 2.43 4.94
C THR A 80 -25.23 2.87 3.64
N THR A 81 -23.89 2.85 3.58
CA THR A 81 -23.18 3.21 2.36
C THR A 81 -23.43 2.19 1.25
N HIS A 82 -23.46 2.69 0.02
CA HIS A 82 -23.52 1.82 -1.15
C HIS A 82 -22.18 1.13 -1.35
N ILE A 83 -22.21 -0.20 -1.33
CA ILE A 83 -21.06 -1.11 -1.43
C ILE A 83 -21.23 -2.06 -2.60
N ASN A 84 -20.15 -2.73 -3.00
CA ASN A 84 -20.12 -3.66 -4.12
C ASN A 84 -20.70 -5.03 -3.77
N PHE A 85 -20.50 -5.51 -2.54
CA PHE A 85 -20.95 -6.84 -2.09
C PHE A 85 -21.92 -6.74 -0.90
N PRO A 86 -22.80 -7.74 -0.68
CA PRO A 86 -23.73 -7.75 0.45
C PRO A 86 -23.03 -7.64 1.80
N LEU A 87 -23.66 -6.97 2.78
CA LEU A 87 -23.11 -6.78 4.13
C LEU A 87 -22.76 -8.09 4.84
N SER A 88 -23.49 -9.17 4.57
CA SER A 88 -23.21 -10.52 5.10
C SER A 88 -21.82 -11.05 4.70
N THR A 89 -21.23 -10.52 3.63
CA THR A 89 -19.87 -10.87 3.21
C THR A 89 -18.81 -10.37 4.20
N TYR A 90 -19.14 -9.37 5.03
CA TYR A 90 -18.19 -8.62 5.86
C TYR A 90 -18.38 -8.80 7.37
N GLU A 91 -19.14 -9.80 7.81
CA GLU A 91 -19.48 -9.97 9.23
C GLU A 91 -18.24 -10.00 10.14
N LYS A 92 -17.18 -10.71 9.74
CA LYS A 92 -15.93 -10.82 10.51
C LYS A 92 -15.20 -9.48 10.57
N GLU A 93 -15.01 -8.85 9.42
CA GLU A 93 -14.31 -7.58 9.28
C GLU A 93 -15.06 -6.43 9.96
N LEU A 94 -16.40 -6.48 9.99
CA LEU A 94 -17.24 -5.54 10.73
C LEU A 94 -17.00 -5.64 12.24
N GLN A 95 -16.74 -6.84 12.79
CA GLN A 95 -16.35 -6.97 14.19
C GLN A 95 -14.92 -6.47 14.43
N GLU A 96 -13.96 -6.82 13.55
CA GLU A 96 -12.59 -6.32 13.65
C GLU A 96 -12.54 -4.78 13.66
N MET A 97 -13.29 -4.14 12.77
CA MET A 97 -13.26 -2.68 12.62
C MET A 97 -13.94 -1.93 13.76
N LYS A 98 -14.79 -2.57 14.58
CA LYS A 98 -15.44 -1.89 15.73
C LYS A 98 -14.42 -1.38 16.74
N ASN A 99 -13.35 -2.13 16.94
CA ASN A 99 -12.33 -1.87 17.95
C ASN A 99 -11.15 -1.03 17.43
N MET A 100 -11.25 -0.50 16.21
CA MET A 100 -10.20 0.31 15.56
C MET A 100 -10.73 1.69 15.21
N SER A 101 -9.89 2.73 15.28
CA SER A 101 -10.17 4.02 14.66
C SER A 101 -10.21 3.90 13.13
N ARG A 102 -10.70 4.95 12.45
CA ARG A 102 -10.71 4.97 10.96
C ARG A 102 -9.29 4.87 10.40
N GLN A 103 -8.35 5.61 11.00
CA GLN A 103 -6.96 5.66 10.60
C GLN A 103 -6.25 4.31 10.77
N GLU A 104 -6.45 3.66 11.92
CA GLU A 104 -5.89 2.32 12.18
C GLU A 104 -6.45 1.28 11.22
N PHE A 105 -7.75 1.33 10.93
CA PHE A 105 -8.37 0.40 10.01
C PHE A 105 -7.88 0.59 8.56
N VAL A 106 -7.66 1.83 8.12
CA VAL A 106 -7.01 2.09 6.83
C VAL A 106 -5.59 1.55 6.79
N ALA A 107 -4.81 1.73 7.87
CA ALA A 107 -3.47 1.16 7.97
C ALA A 107 -3.51 -0.38 7.89
N HIS A 108 -4.49 -1.01 8.53
CA HIS A 108 -4.73 -2.45 8.46
C HIS A 108 -5.05 -2.94 7.05
N LEU A 109 -5.96 -2.27 6.34
CA LEU A 109 -6.28 -2.58 4.95
C LEU A 109 -5.06 -2.43 4.02
N ARG A 110 -4.25 -1.41 4.25
CA ARG A 110 -2.99 -1.20 3.51
C ARG A 110 -2.01 -2.34 3.74
N ARG A 111 -1.81 -2.75 4.99
CA ARG A 111 -0.92 -3.88 5.37
C ARG A 111 -1.36 -5.20 4.74
N LYS A 112 -2.68 -5.43 4.62
CA LYS A 112 -3.26 -6.62 3.95
C LYS A 112 -3.22 -6.56 2.41
N SER A 113 -2.83 -5.45 1.80
CA SER A 113 -2.82 -5.31 0.34
C SER A 113 -1.61 -6.02 -0.32
N SER A 114 -1.80 -6.62 -1.50
CA SER A 114 -0.71 -7.29 -2.24
C SER A 114 0.47 -6.37 -2.55
N GLY A 115 0.20 -5.06 -2.75
CA GLY A 115 1.21 -4.07 -3.09
C GLY A 115 1.95 -3.47 -1.89
N PHE A 116 1.66 -3.93 -0.67
CA PHE A 116 2.26 -3.41 0.55
C PHE A 116 3.74 -3.75 0.65
N SER A 117 4.05 -5.04 0.56
CA SER A 117 5.40 -5.57 0.47
C SER A 117 5.85 -5.67 -0.99
N ARG A 118 7.16 -5.76 -1.20
CA ARG A 118 7.74 -5.90 -2.55
C ARG A 118 8.91 -6.87 -2.49
N GLY A 119 8.85 -7.91 -3.32
CA GLY A 119 9.94 -8.87 -3.47
C GLY A 119 9.89 -9.99 -2.42
N ALA A 120 11.05 -10.39 -1.92
CA ALA A 120 11.22 -11.62 -1.13
C ALA A 120 10.83 -11.52 0.36
N SER A 121 10.41 -10.35 0.85
CA SER A 121 9.97 -10.18 2.24
C SER A 121 8.47 -9.88 2.30
N ALA A 122 7.83 -10.32 3.38
CA ALA A 122 6.48 -9.91 3.74
C ALA A 122 6.40 -8.43 4.19
N TYR A 123 7.54 -7.79 4.48
CA TYR A 123 7.60 -6.43 4.98
C TYR A 123 8.04 -5.43 3.91
N ARG A 124 7.43 -4.25 3.97
CA ARG A 124 7.77 -3.08 3.17
C ARG A 124 9.17 -2.59 3.52
N GLY A 125 9.93 -2.28 2.47
CA GLY A 125 11.28 -1.72 2.61
C GLY A 125 12.35 -2.74 2.98
N VAL A 126 11.96 -4.03 3.12
CA VAL A 126 12.86 -5.11 3.45
C VAL A 126 13.18 -5.93 2.21
N THR A 127 14.46 -6.17 1.95
CA THR A 127 14.94 -7.00 0.84
C THR A 127 16.00 -7.98 1.29
N ARG A 128 16.06 -9.14 0.65
CA ARG A 128 17.08 -10.15 0.94
C ARG A 128 18.34 -9.88 0.14
N HIS A 129 19.49 -9.76 0.81
CA HIS A 129 20.78 -9.63 0.16
C HIS A 129 21.25 -10.99 -0.38
N HIS A 130 21.58 -11.04 -1.67
CA HIS A 130 21.82 -12.29 -2.38
C HIS A 130 23.13 -13.00 -1.98
N GLN A 131 24.17 -12.27 -1.57
CA GLN A 131 25.49 -12.86 -1.26
C GLN A 131 25.60 -13.48 0.14
N HIS A 132 24.91 -12.92 1.13
CA HIS A 132 25.05 -13.35 2.53
C HIS A 132 23.73 -13.75 3.20
N GLY A 133 22.62 -13.69 2.46
CA GLY A 133 21.29 -14.03 2.98
C GLY A 133 20.73 -13.06 4.03
N ARG A 134 21.45 -11.99 4.38
CA ARG A 134 21.04 -10.98 5.35
C ARG A 134 19.88 -10.12 4.84
N TRP A 135 19.09 -9.59 5.76
CA TRP A 135 17.97 -8.72 5.45
C TRP A 135 18.41 -7.26 5.42
N GLN A 136 17.98 -6.51 4.42
CA GLN A 136 18.33 -5.11 4.26
C GLN A 136 17.09 -4.25 4.37
N ALA A 137 17.17 -3.18 5.17
CA ALA A 137 16.12 -2.18 5.25
C ALA A 137 16.51 -0.95 4.42
N ARG A 138 15.58 -0.44 3.62
CA ARG A 138 15.75 0.77 2.83
C ARG A 138 14.47 1.60 2.76
N ILE A 139 14.61 2.93 2.81
CA ILE A 139 13.49 3.86 2.70
C ILE A 139 13.64 4.80 1.50
N GLY A 140 12.69 4.69 0.57
CA GLY A 140 12.62 5.55 -0.60
C GLY A 140 11.86 6.86 -0.37
N ARG A 141 12.17 7.86 -1.20
CA ARG A 141 11.45 9.15 -1.30
C ARG A 141 11.44 9.97 -0.01
N VAL A 142 12.52 9.90 0.77
CA VAL A 142 12.73 10.75 1.97
C VAL A 142 13.81 11.80 1.75
N ALA A 143 14.73 11.58 0.82
CA ALA A 143 15.79 12.51 0.43
C ALA A 143 15.93 12.51 -1.11
N GLY A 144 15.00 13.18 -1.79
CA GLY A 144 14.92 13.17 -3.26
C GLY A 144 14.46 11.84 -3.83
N ASN A 145 15.02 11.44 -4.98
CA ASN A 145 14.62 10.23 -5.72
C ASN A 145 15.45 8.98 -5.38
N LYS A 146 16.40 9.06 -4.43
CA LYS A 146 17.24 7.93 -4.04
C LYS A 146 16.65 7.21 -2.82
N ASP A 147 16.85 5.90 -2.77
CA ASP A 147 16.55 5.09 -1.60
C ASP A 147 17.67 5.26 -0.57
N LEU A 148 17.32 5.54 0.68
CA LEU A 148 18.24 5.57 1.81
C LEU A 148 18.38 4.17 2.39
N TYR A 149 19.61 3.69 2.50
CA TYR A 149 19.93 2.42 3.16
C TYR A 149 19.95 2.62 4.68
N LEU A 150 19.21 1.78 5.41
CA LEU A 150 19.03 1.87 6.86
C LEU A 150 19.88 0.84 7.63
N GLY A 151 20.32 -0.23 6.97
CA GLY A 151 21.16 -1.25 7.59
C GLY A 151 20.90 -2.68 7.09
N THR A 152 21.75 -3.60 7.57
CA THR A 152 21.67 -5.06 7.38
C THR A 152 21.37 -5.75 8.70
N PHE A 153 20.31 -6.53 8.73
CA PHE A 153 19.79 -7.20 9.91
C PHE A 153 19.85 -8.72 9.77
N SER A 154 19.73 -9.39 10.90
CA SER A 154 19.76 -10.85 10.96
C SER A 154 18.41 -11.45 10.56
N THR A 155 17.32 -10.78 10.95
CA THR A 155 15.93 -11.16 10.66
C THR A 155 15.23 -10.11 9.79
N GLN A 156 14.16 -10.51 9.11
CA GLN A 156 13.36 -9.57 8.32
C GLN A 156 12.53 -8.65 9.22
N GLU A 157 12.17 -9.12 10.42
CA GLU A 157 11.43 -8.40 11.44
C GLU A 157 12.25 -7.21 11.97
N GLU A 158 13.53 -7.42 12.31
CA GLU A 158 14.45 -6.35 12.70
C GLU A 158 14.60 -5.29 11.59
N ALA A 159 14.74 -5.74 10.35
CA ALA A 159 14.81 -4.84 9.20
C ALA A 159 13.50 -4.04 9.01
N ALA A 160 12.35 -4.67 9.27
CA ALA A 160 11.05 -4.03 9.18
C ALA A 160 10.85 -3.00 10.29
N GLU A 161 11.33 -3.26 11.51
CA GLU A 161 11.31 -2.30 12.62
C GLU A 161 12.19 -1.09 12.32
N ALA A 162 13.40 -1.31 11.79
CA ALA A 162 14.27 -0.21 11.36
C ALA A 162 13.62 0.65 10.26
N TYR A 163 12.90 0.01 9.33
CA TYR A 163 12.11 0.72 8.33
C TYR A 163 10.99 1.56 8.96
N ASP A 164 10.25 1.00 9.92
CA ASP A 164 9.12 1.67 10.57
C ASP A 164 9.56 2.88 11.37
N ILE A 165 10.64 2.75 12.14
CA ILE A 165 11.24 3.87 12.88
C ILE A 165 11.65 4.99 11.92
N ALA A 166 12.33 4.66 10.83
CA ALA A 166 12.70 5.65 9.82
C ALA A 166 11.46 6.28 9.18
N ALA A 167 10.44 5.50 8.85
CA ALA A 167 9.20 6.00 8.25
C ALA A 167 8.47 6.97 9.18
N ILE A 168 8.37 6.65 10.48
CA ILE A 168 7.81 7.52 11.50
C ILE A 168 8.64 8.80 11.62
N LYS A 169 9.97 8.68 11.64
CA LYS A 169 10.86 9.84 11.72
C LYS A 169 10.65 10.82 10.56
N PHE A 170 10.55 10.32 9.33
CA PHE A 170 10.41 11.19 8.14
C PHE A 170 8.97 11.64 7.86
N ARG A 171 7.94 10.92 8.33
CA ARG A 171 6.52 11.17 7.96
C ARG A 171 5.59 11.43 9.14
N GLY A 172 6.10 11.36 10.37
CA GLY A 172 5.36 11.54 11.61
C GLY A 172 4.34 10.43 11.88
N ALA A 173 3.32 10.76 12.67
CA ALA A 173 2.24 9.85 13.09
C ALA A 173 1.41 9.28 11.92
N SER A 174 1.52 9.85 10.72
CA SER A 174 0.83 9.36 9.51
C SER A 174 1.67 8.37 8.69
N ALA A 175 2.82 7.94 9.21
CA ALA A 175 3.70 6.99 8.55
C ALA A 175 2.99 5.66 8.27
N ILE A 176 3.26 5.10 7.09
CA ILE A 176 2.83 3.75 6.74
C ILE A 176 3.91 2.79 7.21
N THR A 177 3.60 2.08 8.30
CA THR A 177 4.46 1.13 9.00
C THR A 177 4.05 -0.32 8.70
N ASN A 178 5.01 -1.23 8.82
CA ASN A 178 4.85 -2.68 8.74
C ASN A 178 4.08 -3.24 9.93
N PHE A 179 4.36 -2.72 11.12
CA PHE A 179 3.70 -3.10 12.35
C PHE A 179 2.72 -2.02 12.83
N ASP A 180 1.94 -2.38 13.85
CA ASP A 180 1.00 -1.44 14.46
C ASP A 180 1.74 -0.22 15.01
N ILE A 181 1.21 0.97 14.75
CA ILE A 181 1.86 2.21 15.20
C ILE A 181 1.89 2.31 16.72
N SER A 182 0.98 1.63 17.42
CA SER A 182 0.96 1.52 18.88
C SER A 182 2.19 0.83 19.47
N ARG A 183 2.97 0.09 18.68
CA ARG A 183 4.26 -0.48 19.10
C ARG A 183 5.35 0.57 19.29
N TYR A 184 5.17 1.78 18.76
CA TYR A 184 6.20 2.80 18.69
C TYR A 184 5.84 4.04 19.52
N ASP A 185 6.81 4.57 20.24
CA ASP A 185 6.71 5.91 20.81
C ASP A 185 6.99 6.95 19.73
N VAL A 186 5.95 7.29 18.97
CA VAL A 186 6.02 8.23 17.85
C VAL A 186 6.58 9.59 18.28
N LYS A 187 6.23 10.08 19.46
CA LYS A 187 6.69 11.39 19.95
C LYS A 187 8.20 11.37 20.16
N LYS A 188 8.70 10.34 20.83
CA LYS A 188 10.13 10.14 21.06
C LYS A 188 10.88 10.00 19.74
N ILE A 189 10.39 9.19 18.81
CA ILE A 189 11.04 8.95 17.51
C ILE A 189 11.09 10.23 16.67
N CYS A 190 10.03 11.03 16.66
CA CYS A 190 10.02 12.30 15.92
C CYS A 190 10.95 13.35 16.53
N SER A 191 11.17 13.32 17.86
CA SER A 191 12.07 14.25 18.55
C SER A 191 13.56 13.88 18.49
N SER A 192 13.90 12.65 18.08
CA SER A 192 15.31 12.21 18.09
C SER A 192 16.11 12.80 16.93
N SER A 193 17.31 13.31 17.22
CA SER A 193 18.22 13.87 16.23
C SER A 193 18.96 12.79 15.41
N GLU A 194 19.06 11.56 15.89
CA GLU A 194 19.79 10.46 15.25
C GLU A 194 19.10 9.96 13.97
N VAL A 195 19.51 10.47 12.82
CA VAL A 195 19.15 9.87 11.53
C VAL A 195 20.09 8.68 11.38
N THR A 196 19.57 7.46 11.50
CA THR A 196 20.33 6.24 11.24
C THR A 196 20.66 6.16 9.75
N GLY A 197 21.73 6.85 9.35
CA GLY A 197 22.55 6.60 8.17
C GLY A 197 23.86 5.94 8.61
N PRO A 198 24.56 5.23 7.72
CA PRO A 198 25.55 4.24 8.13
C PRO A 198 26.86 4.91 8.57
N GLU A 199 27.16 4.86 9.87
CA GLU A 199 28.54 4.96 10.39
C GLU A 199 29.07 3.59 10.87
N LEU A 200 28.44 2.48 10.45
CA LEU A 200 28.80 1.11 10.85
C LEU A 200 28.95 0.18 9.64
N ALA A 201 29.76 0.61 8.68
CA ALA A 201 30.40 -0.28 7.71
C ALA A 201 31.89 0.06 7.66
N LYS A 202 32.64 -0.47 8.64
CA LYS A 202 34.08 -0.69 8.53
C LYS A 202 34.30 -2.19 8.43
#